data_AF-A0A7W4FYZ7-F1
#
_entry.id   AF-A0A7W4FYZ7-F1
#
_cell.length_a   1.000
_cell.length_b   1.000
_cell.length_c   1.000
_cell.angle_alpha   90.00
_cell.angle_beta   90.00
_cell.angle_gamma   90.00
#
_symmetry.space_group_name_H-M   'P 1'
#
loop_
_entity.id
_entity.type
_entity.pdbx_description
1 polymer ?
#
loop_
_entity_poly.entity_id
_entity_poly.type
_entity_poly.pdbx_seq_one_letter_code
_entity_poly.pdbx_strand_id
1 'polypeptide(L)'
;MAINMCKPKLIEEVTLEDLQSHRWCFYQNDEEGFDAFEHVIPDTHPDFSADTIELELAEFKFANGKVALGIYDGASSFTLVANDQGFSFWYGGVKPEQKDIESMFNFLLSNSYQLPVEATAKWSRTREKYNGIQYINNDGETVELSI
;
A
#
# COMPACT_ATOMS: atom_id res chain seq x y z
N MET A 1 -16.53 1.56 28.83
CA MET A 1 -16.32 2.32 27.58
C MET A 1 -15.32 1.56 26.70
N ALA A 2 -15.75 0.47 26.04
CA ALA A 2 -14.82 -0.45 25.37
C ALA A 2 -15.44 -1.11 24.11
N ILE A 3 -16.32 -0.42 23.38
CA ILE A 3 -17.17 -1.09 22.35
C ILE A 3 -16.95 -0.52 20.92
N ASN A 4 -16.07 0.47 20.74
CA ASN A 4 -15.88 1.10 19.42
C ASN A 4 -14.55 0.79 18.71
N MET A 5 -13.69 -0.08 19.28
CA MET A 5 -12.40 -0.47 18.68
C MET A 5 -12.38 -1.92 18.15
N CYS A 6 -13.54 -2.59 18.08
CA CYS A 6 -13.67 -4.00 17.68
C CYS A 6 -14.57 -4.21 16.46
N LYS A 7 -14.71 -3.22 15.56
CA LYS A 7 -15.44 -3.44 14.31
C LYS A 7 -14.45 -3.53 13.15
N PRO A 8 -14.65 -4.48 12.22
CA PRO A 8 -13.95 -4.47 10.95
C PRO A 8 -14.10 -3.12 10.27
N LYS A 9 -13.00 -2.66 9.67
CA LYS A 9 -12.89 -1.38 9.00
C LYS A 9 -12.69 -1.62 7.51
N LEU A 10 -13.27 -0.77 6.66
CA LEU A 10 -13.00 -0.84 5.23
C LEU A 10 -11.54 -0.46 4.97
N ILE A 11 -10.88 -1.16 4.04
CA ILE A 11 -9.48 -0.90 3.68
C ILE A 11 -9.28 0.56 3.26
N GLU A 12 -10.23 1.14 2.51
CA GLU A 12 -10.18 2.53 2.06
C GLU A 12 -10.28 3.56 3.19
N GLU A 13 -10.78 3.17 4.36
CA GLU A 13 -10.87 4.05 5.53
C GLU A 13 -9.60 3.99 6.40
N VAL A 14 -8.70 3.03 6.15
CA VAL A 14 -7.46 2.86 6.93
C VAL A 14 -6.49 3.98 6.61
N THR A 15 -6.09 4.70 7.66
CA THR A 15 -5.16 5.83 7.55
C THR A 15 -3.72 5.42 7.84
N LEU A 16 -2.75 6.27 7.48
CA LEU A 16 -1.37 6.07 7.92
C LEU A 16 -1.21 6.10 9.45
N GLU A 17 -2.06 6.83 10.16
CA GLU A 17 -2.05 6.87 11.63
C GLU A 17 -2.47 5.51 12.22
N ASP A 18 -3.49 4.89 11.62
CA ASP A 18 -3.93 3.54 11.98
C ASP A 18 -2.80 2.52 11.79
N LEU A 19 -2.11 2.55 10.65
CA LEU A 19 -1.00 1.63 10.32
C LEU A 19 0.28 1.88 11.14
N GLN A 20 0.45 3.10 11.64
CA GLN A 20 1.54 3.41 12.57
C GLN A 20 1.27 2.85 13.96
N SER A 21 -0.01 2.89 14.40
CA SER A 21 -0.43 2.56 15.75
C SER A 21 -0.72 1.07 15.97
N HIS A 22 -1.23 0.39 14.95
CA HIS A 22 -1.70 -0.99 15.03
C HIS A 22 -1.25 -1.83 13.84
N ARG A 23 -1.21 -3.15 14.02
CA ARG A 23 -1.21 -4.11 12.90
C ARG A 23 -2.63 -4.36 12.44
N TRP A 24 -2.80 -4.65 11.16
CA TRP A 24 -4.10 -4.87 10.54
C TRP A 24 -4.05 -6.10 9.65
N CYS A 25 -4.93 -7.06 9.86
CA CYS A 25 -5.06 -8.22 8.98
C CYS A 25 -6.41 -8.21 8.26
N PHE A 26 -6.44 -8.75 7.05
CA PHE A 26 -7.69 -8.93 6.31
C PHE A 26 -8.65 -9.83 7.08
N TYR A 27 -9.94 -9.55 6.97
CA TYR A 27 -10.97 -10.22 7.77
C TYR A 27 -12.17 -10.61 6.93
N GLN A 28 -12.55 -11.87 7.04
CA GLN A 28 -13.77 -12.41 6.45
C GLN A 28 -14.66 -12.99 7.55
N ASN A 29 -15.94 -12.65 7.49
CA ASN A 29 -16.98 -13.29 8.27
C ASN A 29 -18.29 -13.24 7.49
N ASP A 30 -18.66 -14.37 6.89
CA ASP A 30 -19.83 -14.48 6.02
C ASP A 30 -21.16 -14.29 6.78
N GLU A 31 -21.20 -14.62 8.08
CA GLU A 31 -22.41 -14.47 8.90
C GLU A 31 -22.72 -12.99 9.18
N GLU A 32 -21.67 -12.18 9.35
CA GLU A 32 -21.77 -10.74 9.60
C GLU A 32 -21.65 -9.90 8.31
N GLY A 33 -21.33 -10.54 7.17
CA GLY A 33 -21.24 -9.91 5.86
C GLY A 33 -19.92 -9.19 5.59
N PHE A 34 -18.84 -9.57 6.25
CA PHE A 34 -17.51 -9.00 6.05
C PHE A 34 -16.70 -9.79 5.02
N ASP A 35 -16.20 -9.10 4.01
CA ASP A 35 -15.38 -9.65 2.93
C ASP A 35 -13.89 -9.31 3.15
N ALA A 36 -13.00 -10.31 3.06
CA ALA A 36 -11.56 -10.14 3.21
C ALA A 36 -10.89 -9.30 2.11
N PHE A 37 -11.55 -9.03 0.98
CA PHE A 37 -11.08 -8.08 -0.02
C PHE A 37 -11.44 -6.63 0.30
N GLU A 38 -12.32 -6.40 1.27
CA GLU A 38 -12.84 -5.08 1.61
C GLU A 38 -12.52 -4.67 3.05
N HIS A 39 -12.38 -5.63 3.96
CA HIS A 39 -12.33 -5.38 5.40
C HIS A 39 -11.04 -5.87 6.06
N VAL A 40 -10.61 -5.11 7.06
CA VAL A 40 -9.50 -5.43 7.95
C VAL A 40 -9.89 -5.26 9.42
N ILE A 41 -9.18 -5.96 10.30
CA ILE A 41 -9.30 -5.81 11.76
C ILE A 41 -7.93 -5.48 12.38
N PRO A 42 -7.89 -4.65 13.44
CA PRO A 42 -6.65 -4.33 14.12
C PRO A 42 -6.20 -5.46 15.05
N ASP A 43 -4.95 -5.44 15.49
CA ASP A 43 -4.37 -6.35 16.50
C ASP A 43 -5.06 -6.35 17.87
N THR A 44 -5.94 -5.38 18.12
CA THR A 44 -6.80 -5.35 19.32
C THR A 44 -8.09 -6.15 19.17
N HIS A 45 -8.43 -6.62 17.97
CA HIS A 45 -9.62 -7.44 17.71
C HIS A 45 -9.39 -8.90 18.15
N PRO A 46 -10.36 -9.57 18.79
CA PRO A 46 -10.19 -10.94 19.29
C PRO A 46 -9.84 -11.96 18.20
N ASP A 47 -10.33 -11.73 16.97
CA ASP A 47 -10.09 -12.62 15.82
C ASP A 47 -8.84 -12.25 15.01
N PHE A 48 -8.04 -11.28 15.49
CA PHE A 48 -6.78 -10.94 14.82
C PHE A 48 -5.84 -12.15 14.78
N SER A 49 -5.21 -12.36 13.62
CA SER A 49 -4.19 -13.37 13.44
C SER A 49 -3.02 -12.82 12.66
N ALA A 50 -1.81 -12.99 13.19
CA ALA A 50 -0.56 -12.64 12.51
C ALA A 50 -0.19 -13.62 11.40
N ASP A 51 -0.92 -14.73 11.26
CA ASP A 51 -0.74 -15.69 10.17
C ASP A 51 -1.63 -15.34 8.96
N THR A 52 -2.57 -14.40 9.12
CA THR A 52 -3.37 -13.85 8.03
C THR A 52 -2.58 -12.75 7.32
N ILE A 53 -2.85 -12.56 6.02
CA ILE A 53 -2.26 -11.46 5.24
C ILE A 53 -2.57 -10.13 5.95
N GLU A 54 -1.56 -9.27 6.04
CA GLU A 54 -1.64 -7.98 6.70
C GLU A 54 -1.68 -6.83 5.70
N LEU A 55 -2.48 -5.81 6.03
CA LEU A 55 -2.35 -4.48 5.46
C LEU A 55 -1.32 -3.72 6.31
N GLU A 56 -0.17 -3.43 5.73
CA GLU A 56 0.99 -2.97 6.50
C GLU A 56 1.37 -1.52 6.18
N LEU A 57 1.94 -0.83 7.18
CA LEU A 57 2.72 0.37 6.92
C LEU A 57 3.93 0.02 6.05
N ALA A 58 4.19 0.81 5.03
CA ALA A 58 5.39 0.74 4.22
C ALA A 58 6.23 2.01 4.35
N GLU A 59 7.55 1.85 4.39
CA GLU A 59 8.52 2.93 4.29
C GLU A 59 9.08 3.00 2.87
N PHE A 60 9.10 4.20 2.29
CA PHE A 60 9.65 4.48 0.95
C PHE A 60 10.90 5.32 1.10
N LYS A 61 12.07 4.74 0.80
CA LYS A 61 13.35 5.43 0.86
C LYS A 61 13.82 5.79 -0.54
N PHE A 62 13.84 7.08 -0.83
CA PHE A 62 14.24 7.63 -2.12
C PHE A 62 15.76 7.77 -2.26
N ALA A 63 16.25 7.84 -3.49
CA ALA A 63 17.68 7.94 -3.80
C ALA A 63 18.35 9.18 -3.21
N ASN A 64 17.59 10.26 -3.02
CA ASN A 64 18.07 11.48 -2.35
C ASN A 64 18.02 11.42 -0.82
N GLY A 65 17.72 10.26 -0.24
CA GLY A 65 17.67 10.03 1.20
C GLY A 65 16.37 10.48 1.87
N LYS A 66 15.42 11.05 1.13
CA LYS A 66 14.08 11.34 1.68
C LYS A 66 13.34 10.04 1.98
N VAL A 67 12.52 10.09 3.02
CA VAL A 67 11.67 8.97 3.43
C VAL A 67 10.23 9.43 3.41
N ALA A 68 9.35 8.59 2.87
CA ALA A 68 7.91 8.76 2.91
C ALA A 68 7.23 7.49 3.42
N LEU A 69 5.96 7.61 3.81
CA LEU A 69 5.16 6.50 4.30
C LEU A 69 4.10 6.13 3.28
N GLY A 70 3.66 4.88 3.35
CA GLY A 70 2.58 4.38 2.54
C GLY A 70 2.06 3.06 3.06
N ILE A 71 1.46 2.30 2.16
CA ILE A 71 0.71 1.08 2.46
C ILE A 71 1.27 -0.05 1.61
N TYR A 72 1.46 -1.22 2.21
CA TYR A 72 1.65 -2.49 1.51
C TYR A 72 0.40 -3.34 1.71
N ASP A 73 -0.17 -3.85 0.63
CA ASP A 73 -1.41 -4.66 0.66
C ASP A 73 -1.21 -6.11 1.14
N GLY A 74 0.01 -6.47 1.54
CA GLY A 74 0.34 -7.83 1.99
C GLY A 74 0.55 -8.83 0.85
N ALA A 75 0.35 -8.42 -0.41
CA ALA A 75 0.48 -9.29 -1.57
C ALA A 75 1.47 -8.72 -2.59
N SER A 76 1.08 -7.66 -3.30
CA SER A 76 1.74 -7.25 -4.55
C SER A 76 2.01 -5.76 -4.64
N SER A 77 1.29 -4.92 -3.89
CA SER A 77 1.22 -3.50 -4.16
C SER A 77 1.77 -2.66 -3.00
N PHE A 78 2.71 -1.78 -3.35
CA PHE A 78 3.17 -0.70 -2.50
C PHE A 78 2.57 0.63 -2.99
N THR A 79 1.72 1.22 -2.17
CA THR A 79 1.08 2.52 -2.43
C THR A 79 1.71 3.58 -1.54
N LEU A 80 2.40 4.53 -2.15
CA LEU A 80 2.94 5.69 -1.48
C LEU A 80 1.82 6.68 -1.13
N VAL A 81 1.83 7.26 0.07
CA VAL A 81 0.80 8.22 0.50
C VAL A 81 1.45 9.55 0.84
N ALA A 82 1.03 10.63 0.17
CA ALA A 82 1.43 12.00 0.53
C ALA A 82 0.31 13.00 0.21
N ASN A 83 0.13 14.00 1.09
CA ASN A 83 -0.89 15.06 0.94
C ASN A 83 -2.30 14.49 0.67
N ASP A 84 -2.69 13.45 1.41
CA ASP A 84 -3.97 12.73 1.26
C ASP A 84 -4.21 12.08 -0.11
N GLN A 85 -3.14 11.90 -0.90
CA GLN A 85 -3.18 11.20 -2.19
C GLN A 85 -2.34 9.92 -2.11
N GLY A 86 -2.91 8.82 -2.62
CA GLY A 86 -2.22 7.54 -2.81
C GLY A 86 -1.69 7.42 -4.25
N PHE A 87 -0.43 7.00 -4.39
CA PHE A 87 0.22 6.71 -5.66
C PHE A 87 0.84 5.33 -5.62
N SER A 88 0.39 4.43 -6.51
CA SER A 88 0.97 3.10 -6.67
C SER A 88 2.09 3.12 -7.71
N PHE A 89 3.19 2.42 -7.42
CA PHE A 89 4.20 2.11 -8.45
C PHE A 89 3.81 0.89 -9.29
N TRP A 90 2.69 0.22 -8.98
CA TRP A 90 2.19 -0.98 -9.64
C TRP A 90 0.79 -0.77 -10.23
N TYR A 91 0.65 -0.94 -11.55
CA TYR A 91 -0.62 -0.79 -12.29
C TYR A 91 -1.25 -2.14 -12.66
N GLY A 92 -0.69 -3.26 -12.20
CA GLY A 92 -1.21 -4.60 -12.50
C GLY A 92 -1.23 -4.87 -14.01
N GLY A 93 -2.30 -5.48 -14.51
CA GLY A 93 -2.47 -5.81 -15.94
C GLY A 93 -2.89 -4.65 -16.83
N VAL A 94 -2.90 -3.41 -16.33
CA VAL A 94 -3.31 -2.23 -17.10
C VAL A 94 -2.06 -1.42 -17.45
N LYS A 95 -1.85 -1.18 -18.75
CA LYS A 95 -0.75 -0.31 -19.19
C LYS A 95 -1.03 1.14 -18.77
N PRO A 96 -0.12 1.80 -18.04
CA PRO A 96 -0.27 3.22 -17.69
C PRO A 96 -0.39 4.08 -18.95
N GLU A 97 -1.31 5.04 -18.91
CA GLU A 97 -1.41 6.06 -19.95
C GLU A 97 -0.40 7.20 -19.70
N GLN A 98 -0.17 8.02 -20.72
CA GLN A 98 0.75 9.16 -20.62
C GLN A 98 0.40 10.10 -19.44
N LYS A 99 -0.90 10.31 -19.20
CA LYS A 99 -1.39 11.14 -18.08
C LYS A 99 -1.00 10.59 -16.71
N ASP A 100 -0.89 9.26 -16.58
CA ASP A 100 -0.55 8.59 -15.34
C ASP A 100 0.95 8.79 -15.03
N ILE A 101 1.78 8.65 -16.06
CA ILE A 101 3.22 8.93 -16.00
C ILE A 101 3.46 10.40 -15.62
N GLU A 102 2.77 11.33 -16.27
CA GLU A 102 2.87 12.76 -15.97
C GLU A 102 2.40 13.09 -14.55
N SER A 103 1.33 12.44 -14.07
CA SER A 103 0.84 12.62 -12.71
C SER A 103 1.86 12.16 -11.67
N MET A 104 2.47 10.98 -11.88
CA MET A 104 3.54 10.49 -11.01
C MET A 104 4.78 11.38 -11.06
N PHE A 105 5.19 11.84 -12.25
CA PHE A 105 6.30 12.78 -12.39
C PHE A 105 6.06 14.06 -11.57
N ASN A 106 4.89 14.67 -11.72
CA ASN A 106 4.53 15.89 -10.99
C ASN A 106 4.43 15.65 -9.47
N PHE A 107 3.94 14.49 -9.06
CA PHE A 107 3.91 14.10 -7.65
C PHE A 107 5.32 13.96 -7.07
N LEU A 108 6.23 13.28 -7.76
CA LEU A 108 7.62 13.14 -7.33
C LEU A 108 8.32 14.51 -7.27
N LEU A 109 8.12 15.35 -8.30
CA LEU A 109 8.71 16.68 -8.38
C LEU A 109 8.23 17.61 -7.25
N SER A 110 6.91 17.67 -7.01
CA SER A 110 6.32 18.52 -5.98
C SER A 110 6.78 18.17 -4.57
N ASN A 111 7.03 16.89 -4.30
CA ASN A 111 7.57 16.42 -3.01
C ASN A 111 9.11 16.35 -2.99
N SER A 112 9.77 16.71 -4.09
CA SER A 112 11.22 16.56 -4.32
C SER A 112 11.73 15.16 -3.98
N TYR A 113 11.01 14.13 -4.42
CA TYR A 113 11.44 12.74 -4.37
C TYR A 113 12.28 12.40 -5.60
N GLN A 114 13.24 11.47 -5.44
CA GLN A 114 14.11 11.03 -6.53
C GLN A 114 14.13 9.51 -6.60
N LEU A 115 13.81 8.98 -7.78
CA LEU A 115 13.96 7.57 -8.08
C LEU A 115 15.46 7.19 -8.19
N PRO A 116 15.84 5.92 -7.95
CA PRO A 116 14.95 4.84 -7.50
C PRO A 116 14.44 5.02 -6.07
N VAL A 117 13.33 4.36 -5.77
CA VAL A 117 12.79 4.24 -4.42
C VAL A 117 12.81 2.78 -3.99
N GLU A 118 13.24 2.52 -2.77
CA GLU A 118 13.11 1.22 -2.11
C GLU A 118 11.92 1.29 -1.16
N ALA A 119 10.88 0.50 -1.42
CA ALA A 119 9.74 0.33 -0.54
C ALA A 119 10.00 -0.87 0.38
N THR A 120 9.66 -0.76 1.67
CA THR A 120 9.82 -1.83 2.65
C THR A 120 8.60 -1.91 3.55
N ALA A 121 7.97 -3.08 3.59
CA ALA A 121 6.87 -3.38 4.50
C ALA A 121 7.38 -3.52 5.94
N LYS A 122 6.65 -2.96 6.91
CA LYS A 122 7.10 -2.85 8.31
C LYS A 122 7.21 -4.21 8.99
N TRP A 123 6.29 -5.14 8.75
CA TRP A 123 6.17 -6.40 9.49
C TRP A 123 6.70 -7.58 8.70
N SER A 124 6.20 -7.81 7.47
CA SER A 124 6.69 -8.88 6.59
C SER A 124 8.12 -8.68 6.12
N ARG A 125 8.61 -7.44 6.16
CA ARG A 125 9.93 -7.03 5.61
C ARG A 125 10.06 -7.25 4.11
N THR A 126 8.96 -7.49 3.40
CA THR A 126 8.92 -7.49 1.94
C THR A 126 9.48 -6.17 1.43
N ARG A 127 10.30 -6.24 0.39
CA ARG A 127 10.92 -5.07 -0.23
C ARG A 127 10.75 -5.13 -1.72
N GLU A 128 10.55 -3.97 -2.31
CA GLU A 128 10.53 -3.81 -3.76
C GLU A 128 11.27 -2.52 -4.12
N LYS A 129 11.93 -2.51 -5.27
CA LYS A 129 12.66 -1.35 -5.75
C LYS A 129 12.05 -0.90 -7.08
N TYR A 130 11.66 0.38 -7.11
CA TYR A 130 11.05 0.99 -8.28
C TYR A 130 11.99 2.03 -8.87
N ASN A 131 12.30 1.91 -10.16
CA ASN A 131 12.93 2.97 -10.95
C ASN A 131 11.90 3.73 -11.79
N GLY A 132 10.64 3.28 -11.79
CA GLY A 132 9.52 3.90 -12.48
C GLY A 132 8.19 3.23 -12.15
N ILE A 133 7.19 3.38 -13.02
CA ILE A 133 5.89 2.69 -12.89
C ILE A 133 5.99 1.31 -13.53
N GLN A 134 5.47 0.29 -12.86
CA GLN A 134 5.47 -1.10 -13.31
C GLN A 134 4.06 -1.57 -13.68
N TYR A 135 3.96 -2.40 -14.73
CA TYR A 135 2.73 -3.07 -15.15
C TYR A 135 3.05 -4.42 -15.84
N ILE A 136 2.04 -5.28 -15.98
CA ILE A 136 2.13 -6.55 -16.72
C ILE A 136 1.68 -6.31 -18.16
N ASN A 137 2.56 -6.64 -19.13
CA ASN A 137 2.24 -6.55 -20.55
C ASN A 137 1.40 -7.76 -21.03
N ASN A 138 1.00 -7.77 -22.31
CA ASN A 138 0.16 -8.84 -22.86
C ASN A 138 0.84 -10.23 -22.88
N ASP A 139 2.17 -10.26 -22.76
CA ASP A 139 2.98 -11.49 -22.72
C ASP A 139 3.15 -12.02 -21.28
N GLY A 140 2.57 -11.33 -20.29
CA GLY A 140 2.67 -11.69 -18.87
C GLY A 140 3.97 -11.21 -18.21
N GLU A 141 4.75 -10.37 -18.88
CA GLU A 141 6.02 -9.86 -18.36
C GLU A 141 5.81 -8.53 -17.61
N THR A 142 6.55 -8.35 -16.51
CA THR A 142 6.60 -7.06 -15.81
C THR A 142 7.47 -6.09 -16.59
N VAL A 143 6.88 -4.96 -16.99
CA VAL A 143 7.53 -3.86 -17.69
C VAL A 143 7.60 -2.64 -16.78
N GLU A 144 8.76 -2.01 -16.71
CA GLU A 144 8.96 -0.76 -15.98
C GLU A 144 9.07 0.42 -16.96
N LEU A 145 8.25 1.43 -16.75
CA LEU A 145 8.25 2.70 -17.47
C LEU A 145 8.97 3.75 -16.62
N SER A 146 10.09 4.24 -17.12
CA SER A 146 10.83 5.35 -16.50
C SER A 146 9.99 6.62 -16.48
N ILE A 147 10.21 7.45 -15.46
CA ILE A 147 9.50 8.70 -15.18
C ILE A 147 10.48 9.86 -15.19
#